data_AF-A0A954FY99-F1
#
_entry.id   AF-A0A954FY99-F1
#
_cell.length_a   1.000
_cell.length_b   1.000
_cell.length_c   1.000
_cell.angle_alpha   90.00
_cell.angle_beta   90.00
_cell.angle_gamma   90.00
#
_symmetry.space_group_name_H-M   'P 1'
#
loop_
_entity.id
_entity.type
_entity.pdbx_description
1 polymer ?
#
loop_
_entity_poly.entity_id
_entity_poly.type
_entity_poly.pdbx_seq_one_letter_code
_entity_poly.pdbx_strand_id
1 'polypeptide(L)'
;YLGNLSLNGFSQQAGTRKVVGGTIVRTDLPNGSSRLTTQIPLAVIGEAPFRITAEAQQTRKHHLFGELNIRHAPGSVLDIAVHLDRRDLSENESVHLVGAGVPGMIQNQTATIPAGQNKGYLSFYLPPYLPEGQYTITVQAQAEVLKQPGTKQKQPVIVFSNPVTFEVKPATFVVAVDAAAPQKIRCGETILVNYSAKRINGFIGKIHTELEAAETLEGLRVRGVTFVGQTEEGTLQIIANDDAPLGKQPAIRLFAVGVVEEQSIYHGSCFLDLEITE
;
A
#
# COMPACT_ATOMS: atom_id res chain seq x y z
N TYR A 1 -4.02 -1.53 21.27
CA TYR A 1 -4.38 -0.80 22.51
C TYR A 1 -5.05 0.51 22.12
N LEU A 2 -6.36 0.65 22.34
CA LEU A 2 -7.02 1.96 22.30
C LEU A 2 -6.97 2.53 23.71
N GLY A 3 -5.94 3.32 24.00
CA GLY A 3 -5.86 4.09 25.23
C GLY A 3 -6.43 5.48 25.01
N ASN A 4 -7.45 5.87 25.76
CA ASN A 4 -7.84 7.27 25.87
C ASN A 4 -6.97 7.91 26.96
N LEU A 5 -6.11 8.86 26.58
CA LEU A 5 -5.41 9.71 27.55
C LEU A 5 -6.37 10.81 28.01
N SER A 6 -6.90 10.68 29.23
CA SER A 6 -7.66 11.75 29.87
C SER A 6 -6.76 12.47 30.88
N LEU A 7 -6.51 13.76 30.67
CA LEU A 7 -5.77 14.62 31.59
C LEU A 7 -6.78 15.45 32.39
N ASN A 8 -6.97 15.10 33.66
CA ASN A 8 -7.81 15.86 34.58
C ASN A 8 -6.95 16.83 35.40
N GLY A 9 -7.19 18.14 35.25
CA GLY A 9 -6.54 19.18 36.04
C GLY A 9 -7.45 19.69 37.15
N PHE A 10 -6.91 19.94 38.34
CA PHE A 10 -7.63 20.56 39.46
C PHE A 10 -7.01 21.92 39.79
N SER A 11 -7.85 22.95 39.92
CA SER A 11 -7.45 24.29 40.34
C SER A 11 -8.45 24.82 41.36
N GLN A 12 -7.96 25.47 42.42
CA GLN A 12 -8.81 26.16 43.39
C GLN A 12 -9.29 27.54 42.90
N GLN A 13 -8.78 28.02 41.76
CA GLN A 13 -9.16 29.28 41.14
C GLN A 13 -9.73 29.03 39.74
N ALA A 14 -10.82 29.74 39.41
CA ALA A 14 -11.44 29.68 38.08
C ALA A 14 -10.55 30.35 37.02
N GLY A 15 -10.30 29.67 35.90
CA GLY A 15 -9.60 30.22 34.73
C GLY A 15 -8.84 29.18 33.90
N THR A 16 -8.45 29.55 32.68
CA THR A 16 -7.60 28.73 31.80
C THR A 16 -6.13 28.88 32.19
N ARG A 17 -5.43 27.78 32.44
CA ARG A 17 -3.98 27.74 32.72
C ARG A 17 -3.27 26.86 31.70
N LYS A 18 -2.04 27.24 31.32
CA LYS A 18 -1.18 26.42 30.47
C LYS A 18 -0.70 25.19 31.25
N VAL A 19 -0.92 24.00 30.69
CA VAL A 19 -0.37 22.74 31.20
C VAL A 19 0.92 22.42 30.45
N VAL A 20 1.98 22.04 31.17
CA VAL A 20 3.27 21.67 30.61
C VAL A 20 3.70 20.34 31.23
N GLY A 21 4.23 19.42 30.42
CA GLY A 21 4.82 18.18 30.90
C GLY A 21 6.09 18.44 31.73
N GLY A 22 6.43 17.54 32.63
CA GLY A 22 7.68 17.62 33.37
C GLY A 22 8.07 16.30 34.00
N THR A 23 9.36 16.12 34.25
CA THR A 23 9.89 15.01 35.04
C THR A 23 10.18 15.53 36.44
N ILE A 24 9.70 14.82 37.47
CA ILE A 24 10.03 15.11 38.87
C ILE A 24 10.95 13.99 39.35
N VAL A 25 12.12 14.35 39.83
CA VAL A 25 12.97 13.44 40.60
C VAL A 25 12.71 13.71 42.08
N ARG A 26 12.12 12.73 42.76
CA ARG A 26 12.00 12.75 44.22
C ARG A 26 13.15 11.93 44.78
N THR A 27 14.21 12.61 45.19
CA THR A 27 15.08 12.11 46.27
C THR A 27 14.30 12.30 47.56
N ASP A 28 14.39 11.40 48.56
CA ASP A 28 13.58 11.31 49.80
C ASP A 28 13.52 12.55 50.74
N LEU A 29 13.79 13.74 50.21
CA LEU A 29 13.63 15.05 50.82
C LEU A 29 12.32 15.72 50.36
N PRO A 30 11.73 16.62 51.15
CA PRO A 30 10.45 17.28 50.83
C PRO A 30 10.46 18.09 49.53
N ASN A 31 11.64 18.52 49.08
CA ASN A 31 11.84 19.37 47.91
C ASN A 31 12.40 18.53 46.75
N GLY A 32 11.51 18.02 45.90
CA GLY A 32 11.92 17.38 44.64
C GLY A 32 12.42 18.40 43.63
N SER A 33 13.40 18.02 42.81
CA SER A 33 13.81 18.83 41.65
C SER A 33 12.96 18.44 40.45
N SER A 34 12.38 19.43 39.76
CA SER A 34 11.60 19.21 38.54
C SER A 34 12.27 19.87 37.35
N ARG A 35 12.17 19.20 36.20
CA ARG A 35 12.51 19.78 34.90
C ARG A 35 11.26 19.81 34.05
N LEU A 36 10.87 21.02 33.65
CA LEU A 36 9.81 21.19 32.66
C LEU A 36 10.31 20.66 31.32
N THR A 37 9.48 19.86 30.65
CA THR A 37 9.76 19.34 29.32
C THR A 37 8.85 20.06 28.34
N THR A 38 9.38 20.37 27.15
CA THR A 38 8.59 21.01 26.08
C THR A 38 7.58 20.04 25.45
N GLN A 39 7.74 18.74 25.71
CA GLN A 39 6.87 17.65 25.23
C GLN A 39 6.55 16.69 26.39
N ILE A 40 5.39 16.04 26.37
CA ILE A 40 5.03 14.97 27.32
C ILE A 40 5.58 13.66 26.75
N PRO A 41 6.63 13.05 27.33
CA PRO A 41 7.13 11.76 26.85
C PRO A 41 6.10 10.67 27.19
N LEU A 42 5.58 10.01 26.16
CA LEU A 42 4.71 8.84 26.31
C LEU A 42 5.55 7.60 26.01
N ALA A 43 5.55 6.63 26.95
CA ALA A 43 6.06 5.30 26.70
C ALA A 43 4.86 4.36 26.53
N VAL A 44 4.76 3.71 25.37
CA VAL A 44 3.82 2.60 25.18
C VAL A 44 4.42 1.39 25.88
N ILE A 45 3.89 1.05 27.05
CA ILE A 45 4.24 -0.16 27.79
C ILE A 45 3.23 -1.27 27.45
N GLY A 46 3.74 -2.48 27.16
CA GLY A 46 2.94 -3.64 26.79
C GLY A 46 3.46 -4.33 25.53
N GLU A 47 3.30 -5.64 25.47
CA GLU A 47 3.74 -6.46 24.34
C GLU A 47 2.62 -6.52 23.30
N ALA A 48 2.93 -6.20 22.04
CA ALA A 48 2.01 -6.42 20.93
C ALA A 48 2.12 -7.88 20.44
N PRO A 49 1.00 -8.55 20.14
CA PRO A 49 1.01 -9.94 19.65
C PRO A 49 1.71 -10.07 18.29
N PHE A 50 1.68 -9.00 17.49
CA PHE A 50 2.41 -8.87 16.25
C PHE A 50 2.81 -7.41 16.00
N ARG A 51 3.81 -7.23 15.16
CA ARG A 51 4.25 -5.95 14.61
C ARG A 51 4.09 -5.97 13.09
N ILE A 52 3.82 -4.82 12.51
CA ILE A 52 3.92 -4.63 11.06
C ILE A 52 5.00 -3.60 10.73
N THR A 53 5.72 -3.85 9.64
CA THR A 53 6.65 -2.91 9.01
C THR A 53 6.21 -2.73 7.58
N ALA A 54 6.13 -1.48 7.11
CA ALA A 54 5.65 -1.15 5.78
C ALA A 54 6.73 -0.42 4.98
N GLU A 55 6.84 -0.75 3.70
CA GLU A 55 7.82 -0.16 2.79
C GLU A 55 7.19 0.10 1.42
N ALA A 56 7.40 1.29 0.87
CA ALA A 56 7.02 1.58 -0.52
C ALA A 56 7.94 0.79 -1.44
N GLN A 57 7.37 0.08 -2.41
CA GLN A 57 8.16 -0.68 -3.36
C GLN A 57 8.94 0.28 -4.28
N GLN A 58 10.24 0.38 -4.04
CA GLN A 58 11.14 1.22 -4.84
C GLN A 58 11.72 0.47 -6.04
N THR A 59 11.88 -0.85 -5.94
CA THR A 59 12.38 -1.67 -7.04
C THR A 59 11.43 -2.80 -7.40
N ARG A 60 11.44 -3.18 -8.68
CA ARG A 60 10.65 -4.30 -9.20
C ARG A 60 11.47 -5.09 -10.20
N LYS A 61 11.44 -6.41 -10.07
CA LYS A 61 11.99 -7.30 -11.08
C LYS A 61 10.98 -7.48 -12.22
N HIS A 62 11.39 -7.15 -13.42
CA HIS A 62 10.64 -7.30 -14.66
C HIS A 62 11.39 -8.25 -15.59
N HIS A 63 10.68 -9.12 -16.28
CA HIS A 63 11.30 -10.17 -17.10
C HIS A 63 12.07 -9.62 -18.32
N LEU A 64 11.54 -8.59 -19.00
CA LEU A 64 12.23 -7.92 -20.11
C LEU A 64 13.29 -6.90 -19.69
N PHE A 65 13.04 -6.10 -18.66
CA PHE A 65 13.87 -4.93 -18.32
C PHE A 65 14.79 -5.16 -17.10
N GLY A 66 14.75 -6.35 -16.49
CA GLY A 66 15.55 -6.63 -15.30
C GLY A 66 15.01 -5.90 -14.07
N GLU A 67 15.89 -5.29 -13.28
CA GLU A 67 15.48 -4.54 -12.09
C GLU A 67 15.12 -3.09 -12.44
N LEU A 68 13.84 -2.74 -12.26
CA LEU A 68 13.29 -1.41 -12.48
C LEU A 68 13.31 -0.62 -11.18
N ASN A 69 13.81 0.62 -11.25
CA ASN A 69 13.63 1.61 -10.18
C ASN A 69 12.30 2.32 -10.39
N ILE A 70 11.29 1.93 -9.61
CA ILE A 70 9.94 2.44 -9.76
C ILE A 70 9.90 3.93 -9.46
N ARG A 71 9.43 4.68 -10.46
CA ARG A 71 9.19 6.11 -10.36
C ARG A 71 7.69 6.33 -10.26
N HIS A 72 7.21 6.70 -9.08
CA HIS A 72 5.80 7.05 -8.90
C HIS A 72 5.47 8.37 -9.58
N ALA A 73 4.36 8.38 -10.30
CA ALA A 73 3.84 9.53 -11.02
C ALA A 73 2.31 9.52 -11.00
N PRO A 74 1.64 10.65 -11.30
CA PRO A 74 0.18 10.65 -11.49
C PRO A 74 -0.23 9.63 -12.57
N GLY A 75 -1.27 8.84 -12.32
CA GLY A 75 -1.64 7.74 -13.21
C GLY A 75 -0.76 6.48 -13.07
N SER A 76 -0.19 6.26 -11.90
CA SER A 76 0.53 5.02 -11.53
C SER A 76 -0.03 4.42 -10.24
N VAL A 77 0.43 3.23 -9.87
CA VAL A 77 0.04 2.54 -8.65
C VAL A 77 1.24 2.47 -7.73
N LEU A 78 1.05 2.88 -6.48
CA LEU A 78 1.99 2.70 -5.39
C LEU A 78 1.70 1.36 -4.71
N ASP A 79 2.70 0.49 -4.62
CA ASP A 79 2.62 -0.71 -3.78
C ASP A 79 3.35 -0.47 -2.47
N ILE A 80 2.68 -0.79 -1.37
CA ILE A 80 3.27 -0.84 -0.05
C ILE A 80 3.38 -2.31 0.35
N ALA A 81 4.61 -2.81 0.42
CA ALA A 81 4.89 -4.12 1.01
C ALA A 81 4.73 -4.02 2.53
N VAL A 82 3.99 -4.96 3.11
CA VAL A 82 3.74 -5.03 4.55
C VAL A 82 4.28 -6.36 5.06
N HIS A 83 5.27 -6.26 5.94
CA HIS A 83 5.89 -7.36 6.65
C HIS A 83 5.25 -7.51 8.01
N LEU A 84 4.85 -8.73 8.35
CA LEU A 84 4.20 -9.09 9.58
C LEU A 84 5.15 -9.95 10.43
N ASP A 85 5.55 -9.39 11.57
CA ASP A 85 6.35 -10.09 12.57
C ASP A 85 5.43 -10.53 13.70
N ARG A 86 5.02 -11.81 13.67
CA ARG A 86 4.24 -12.42 14.75
C ARG A 86 5.15 -12.84 15.88
N ARG A 87 4.70 -12.63 17.11
CA ARG A 87 5.44 -13.08 18.29
C ARG A 87 5.27 -14.57 18.56
N ASP A 88 4.03 -15.06 18.40
CA ASP A 88 3.70 -16.47 18.55
C ASP A 88 3.34 -17.04 17.17
N LEU A 89 4.13 -18.01 16.71
CA LEU A 89 3.92 -18.66 15.41
C LEU A 89 2.70 -19.60 15.40
N SER A 90 2.10 -19.88 16.56
CA SER A 90 0.82 -20.58 16.65
C SER A 90 -0.37 -19.68 16.31
N GLU A 91 -0.21 -18.35 16.40
CA GLU A 91 -1.21 -17.39 15.92
C GLU A 91 -1.09 -17.25 14.40
N ASN A 92 -1.94 -17.95 13.66
CA ASN A 92 -1.90 -17.97 12.20
C ASN A 92 -3.09 -17.30 11.52
N GLU A 93 -3.82 -16.44 12.23
CA GLU A 93 -4.99 -15.76 11.71
C GLU A 93 -4.64 -14.73 10.62
N SER A 94 -5.58 -14.51 9.71
CA SER A 94 -5.44 -13.48 8.67
C SER A 94 -5.40 -12.07 9.28
N VAL A 95 -4.68 -11.17 8.64
CA VAL A 95 -4.54 -9.76 9.07
C VAL A 95 -5.12 -8.86 7.99
N HIS A 96 -6.12 -8.05 8.34
CA HIS A 96 -6.69 -7.05 7.45
C HIS A 96 -5.87 -5.77 7.48
N LEU A 97 -5.52 -5.26 6.31
CA LEU A 97 -4.74 -4.05 6.10
C LEU A 97 -5.63 -2.95 5.54
N VAL A 98 -5.45 -1.73 6.05
CA VAL A 98 -6.11 -0.53 5.54
C VAL A 98 -5.14 0.64 5.58
N GLY A 99 -5.21 1.54 4.60
CA GLY A 99 -4.45 2.78 4.62
C GLY A 99 -4.93 3.70 5.76
N ALA A 100 -3.98 4.25 6.50
CA ALA A 100 -4.20 5.26 7.54
C ALA A 100 -3.47 6.55 7.18
N GLY A 101 -4.15 7.69 7.32
CA GLY A 101 -3.59 8.98 6.91
C GLY A 101 -3.39 9.13 5.40
N VAL A 102 -4.18 8.40 4.60
CA VAL A 102 -4.11 8.47 3.13
C VAL A 102 -4.54 9.87 2.66
N PRO A 103 -3.76 10.55 1.79
CA PRO A 103 -4.14 11.84 1.22
C PRO A 103 -5.53 11.78 0.58
N GLY A 104 -6.37 12.80 0.80
CA GLY A 104 -7.79 12.75 0.40
C GLY A 104 -8.07 12.58 -1.10
N MET A 105 -7.07 12.82 -1.96
CA MET A 105 -7.16 12.58 -3.40
C MET A 105 -6.94 11.10 -3.77
N ILE A 106 -6.25 10.34 -2.93
CA ILE A 106 -5.97 8.92 -3.15
C ILE A 106 -7.09 8.11 -2.51
N GLN A 107 -7.78 7.29 -3.30
CA GLN A 107 -8.79 6.40 -2.78
C GLN A 107 -8.16 5.38 -1.83
N ASN A 108 -8.72 5.25 -0.64
CA ASN A 108 -8.23 4.27 0.32
C ASN A 108 -8.52 2.85 -0.15
N GLN A 109 -7.63 1.93 0.17
CA GLN A 109 -7.65 0.55 -0.26
C GLN A 109 -7.52 -0.36 0.95
N THR A 110 -7.97 -1.60 0.78
CA THR A 110 -7.85 -2.65 1.78
C THR A 110 -7.23 -3.89 1.18
N ALA A 111 -6.46 -4.62 1.98
CA ALA A 111 -5.91 -5.91 1.60
C ALA A 111 -5.98 -6.85 2.81
N THR A 112 -5.74 -8.13 2.58
CA THR A 112 -5.65 -9.13 3.65
C THR A 112 -4.36 -9.90 3.46
N ILE A 113 -3.56 -10.00 4.53
CA ILE A 113 -2.49 -11.00 4.62
C ILE A 113 -3.16 -12.31 5.03
N PRO A 114 -3.14 -13.36 4.18
CA PRO A 114 -3.76 -14.62 4.49
C PRO A 114 -3.20 -15.29 5.74
N ALA A 115 -3.98 -16.21 6.30
CA ALA A 115 -3.54 -17.05 7.41
C ALA A 115 -2.23 -17.77 7.09
N GLY A 116 -1.29 -17.80 8.04
CA GLY A 116 0.02 -18.41 7.86
C GLY A 116 1.02 -17.64 6.97
N GLN A 117 0.63 -16.52 6.36
CA GLN A 117 1.54 -15.64 5.63
C GLN A 117 2.03 -14.49 6.50
N ASN A 118 3.27 -14.05 6.24
CA ASN A 118 3.94 -12.96 6.96
C ASN A 118 4.24 -11.75 6.07
N LYS A 119 3.75 -11.75 4.83
CA LYS A 119 3.94 -10.69 3.85
C LYS A 119 2.64 -10.48 3.09
N GLY A 120 2.32 -9.22 2.80
CA GLY A 120 1.29 -8.87 1.84
C GLY A 120 1.54 -7.49 1.26
N TYR A 121 0.64 -7.06 0.38
CA TYR A 121 0.77 -5.79 -0.31
C TYR A 121 -0.52 -4.99 -0.19
N LEU A 122 -0.37 -3.68 -0.02
CA LEU A 122 -1.45 -2.72 -0.09
C LEU A 122 -1.15 -1.73 -1.23
N SER A 123 -1.98 -1.77 -2.27
CA SER A 123 -1.75 -1.01 -3.49
C SER A 123 -2.70 0.18 -3.59
N PHE A 124 -2.18 1.36 -3.92
CA PHE A 124 -2.95 2.60 -4.07
C PHE A 124 -2.80 3.17 -5.47
N TYR A 125 -3.92 3.48 -6.12
CA TYR A 125 -3.88 4.23 -7.38
C TYR A 125 -3.60 5.70 -7.10
N LEU A 126 -2.57 6.24 -7.72
CA LEU A 126 -2.23 7.66 -7.70
C LEU A 126 -3.00 8.32 -8.85
N PRO A 127 -4.04 9.12 -8.58
CA PRO A 127 -4.88 9.63 -9.64
C PRO A 127 -4.10 10.57 -10.59
N PRO A 128 -4.53 10.72 -11.86
CA PRO A 128 -3.83 11.56 -12.83
C PRO A 128 -3.74 13.04 -12.46
N TYR A 129 -4.60 13.50 -11.55
CA TYR A 129 -4.64 14.87 -11.03
C TYR A 129 -3.89 15.03 -9.70
N LEU A 130 -3.21 13.99 -9.20
CA LEU A 130 -2.40 14.09 -7.98
C LEU A 130 -1.24 15.06 -8.20
N PRO A 131 -1.08 16.12 -7.38
CA PRO A 131 0.05 17.02 -7.50
C PRO A 131 1.38 16.31 -7.27
N GLU A 132 2.43 16.81 -7.91
CA GLU A 132 3.81 16.37 -7.65
C GLU A 132 4.24 16.76 -6.23
N GLY A 133 5.13 15.96 -5.64
CA GLY A 133 5.68 16.23 -4.31
C GLY A 133 5.86 15.00 -3.45
N GLN A 134 6.17 15.23 -2.17
CA GLN A 134 6.37 14.19 -1.18
C GLN A 134 5.08 13.88 -0.44
N TYR A 135 4.77 12.60 -0.32
CA TYR A 135 3.58 12.10 0.38
C TYR A 135 3.98 11.07 1.42
N THR A 136 3.19 10.98 2.48
CA THR A 136 3.39 10.01 3.55
C THR A 136 2.07 9.29 3.83
N ILE A 137 2.13 7.96 3.95
CA ILE A 137 1.00 7.10 4.30
C ILE A 137 1.44 6.15 5.42
N THR A 138 0.52 5.74 6.28
CA THR A 138 0.74 4.66 7.25
C THR A 138 -0.19 3.49 6.93
N VAL A 139 0.18 2.27 7.29
CA VAL A 139 -0.72 1.11 7.20
C VAL A 139 -1.24 0.79 8.60
N GLN A 140 -2.55 0.60 8.70
CA GLN A 140 -3.20 0.05 9.88
C GLN A 140 -3.50 -1.42 9.62
N ALA A 141 -3.07 -2.30 10.52
CA ALA A 141 -3.43 -3.71 10.53
C ALA A 141 -4.46 -3.99 11.63
N GLN A 142 -5.44 -4.81 11.29
CA GLN A 142 -6.49 -5.30 12.18
C GLN A 142 -6.48 -6.83 12.15
N ALA A 143 -6.39 -7.45 13.31
CA ALA A 143 -6.46 -8.90 13.43
C ALA A 143 -7.16 -9.29 14.74
N GLU A 144 -7.67 -10.52 14.78
CA GLU A 144 -8.14 -11.12 16.02
C GLU A 144 -7.04 -12.02 16.59
N VAL A 145 -6.68 -11.79 17.85
CA VAL A 145 -5.66 -12.57 18.57
C VAL A 145 -6.26 -13.22 19.80
N LEU A 146 -5.61 -14.25 20.33
CA LEU A 146 -6.06 -14.86 21.57
C LEU A 146 -5.89 -13.88 22.73
N LYS A 147 -6.91 -13.77 23.58
CA LYS A 147 -6.86 -12.91 24.77
C LYS A 147 -5.82 -13.41 25.78
N GLN A 148 -5.66 -14.73 25.87
CA GLN A 148 -4.66 -15.42 26.67
C GLN A 148 -4.24 -16.72 25.96
N PRO A 149 -2.96 -17.13 26.05
CA PRO A 149 -2.49 -18.40 25.50
C PRO A 149 -3.34 -19.58 25.98
N GLY A 150 -3.76 -20.46 25.07
CA GLY A 150 -4.57 -21.65 25.37
C GLY A 150 -6.07 -21.41 25.60
N THR A 151 -6.55 -20.17 25.49
CA THR A 151 -7.99 -19.87 25.50
C THR A 151 -8.56 -19.80 24.08
N LYS A 152 -9.87 -20.00 23.91
CA LYS A 152 -10.58 -19.77 22.63
C LYS A 152 -11.09 -18.33 22.47
N GLN A 153 -10.95 -17.49 23.50
CA GLN A 153 -11.47 -16.12 23.44
C GLN A 153 -10.53 -15.24 22.61
N LYS A 154 -11.06 -14.67 21.53
CA LYS A 154 -10.36 -13.74 20.67
C LYS A 154 -10.65 -12.28 21.07
N GLN A 155 -9.70 -11.39 20.81
CA GLN A 155 -9.87 -9.94 20.95
C GLN A 155 -9.32 -9.22 19.72
N PRO A 156 -9.98 -8.14 19.26
CA PRO A 156 -9.50 -7.35 18.14
C PRO A 156 -8.27 -6.53 18.55
N VAL A 157 -7.23 -6.59 17.71
CA VAL A 157 -6.00 -5.82 17.88
C VAL A 157 -5.76 -4.99 16.64
N ILE A 158 -5.49 -3.70 16.88
CA ILE A 158 -5.11 -2.72 15.87
C ILE A 158 -3.68 -2.30 16.13
N VAL A 159 -2.85 -2.36 15.09
CA VAL A 159 -1.47 -1.86 15.08
C VAL A 159 -1.23 -1.00 13.85
N PHE A 160 -0.25 -0.10 13.94
CA PHE A 160 0.15 0.78 12.85
C PHE A 160 1.60 0.49 12.45
N SER A 161 1.91 0.65 11.17
CA SER A 161 3.27 0.54 10.66
C SER A 161 4.10 1.79 10.99
N ASN A 162 5.39 1.74 10.64
CA ASN A 162 6.16 2.95 10.38
C ASN A 162 5.51 3.78 9.25
N PRO A 163 5.74 5.11 9.22
CA PRO A 163 5.32 5.92 8.09
C PRO A 163 6.09 5.51 6.82
N VAL A 164 5.39 5.47 5.71
CA VAL A 164 5.91 5.20 4.37
C VAL A 164 5.88 6.51 3.60
N THR A 165 7.05 7.00 3.19
CA THR A 165 7.17 8.24 2.41
C THR A 165 7.57 7.92 0.98
N PHE A 166 6.93 8.57 0.01
CA PHE A 166 7.21 8.40 -1.41
C PHE A 166 7.07 9.73 -2.16
N GLU A 167 7.83 9.86 -3.24
CA GLU A 167 7.84 11.04 -4.10
C GLU A 167 7.01 10.78 -5.35
N VAL A 168 6.08 11.68 -5.63
CA VAL A 168 5.32 11.72 -6.89
C VAL A 168 6.02 12.69 -7.82
N LYS A 169 6.56 12.15 -8.91
CA LYS A 169 7.26 12.90 -9.97
C LYS A 169 6.34 13.17 -11.15
N PRO A 170 6.69 14.12 -12.04
CA PRO A 170 5.93 14.36 -13.27
C PRO A 170 5.74 13.07 -14.07
N ALA A 171 4.51 12.84 -14.53
CA ALA A 171 4.15 11.77 -15.45
C ALA A 171 4.53 12.14 -16.89
N THR A 172 4.93 11.15 -17.68
CA THR A 172 5.24 11.30 -19.12
C THR A 172 4.20 10.64 -20.01
N PHE A 173 3.39 9.75 -19.45
CA PHE A 173 2.22 9.18 -20.08
C PHE A 173 1.26 8.72 -18.99
N VAL A 174 -0.01 8.57 -19.36
CA VAL A 174 -1.04 8.02 -18.48
C VAL A 174 -1.68 6.84 -19.19
N VAL A 175 -1.80 5.73 -18.48
CA VAL A 175 -2.50 4.55 -18.97
C VAL A 175 -3.89 4.42 -18.37
N ALA A 176 -4.84 4.00 -19.19
CA ALA A 176 -6.23 3.79 -18.78
C ALA A 176 -6.81 2.60 -19.54
N VAL A 177 -7.36 1.63 -18.81
CA VAL A 177 -8.17 0.55 -19.39
C VAL A 177 -9.52 1.13 -19.82
N ASP A 178 -10.06 0.64 -20.93
CA ASP A 178 -11.40 0.99 -21.39
C ASP A 178 -12.46 0.62 -20.32
N ALA A 179 -13.41 1.53 -20.07
CA ALA A 179 -14.50 1.28 -19.14
C ALA A 179 -15.39 0.12 -19.57
N ALA A 180 -15.40 -0.22 -20.87
CA ALA A 180 -16.10 -1.38 -21.41
C ALA A 180 -15.28 -2.68 -21.38
N ALA A 181 -14.07 -2.67 -20.81
CA ALA A 181 -13.24 -3.86 -20.74
C ALA A 181 -13.93 -4.99 -19.93
N PRO A 182 -13.79 -6.25 -20.35
CA PRO A 182 -14.33 -7.38 -19.60
C PRO A 182 -13.74 -7.45 -18.19
N GLN A 183 -14.60 -7.60 -17.19
CA GLN A 183 -14.23 -7.76 -15.78
C GLN A 183 -14.27 -9.21 -15.31
N LYS A 184 -14.68 -10.13 -16.18
CA LYS A 184 -14.80 -11.57 -15.90
C LYS A 184 -14.15 -12.38 -17.01
N ILE A 185 -13.53 -13.49 -16.62
CA ILE A 185 -12.93 -14.46 -17.53
C ILE A 185 -13.11 -15.87 -16.95
N ARG A 186 -13.50 -16.84 -17.77
CA ARG A 186 -13.56 -18.24 -17.32
C ARG A 186 -12.20 -18.92 -17.41
N CYS A 187 -11.98 -19.95 -16.61
CA CYS A 187 -10.82 -20.83 -16.78
C CYS A 187 -10.74 -21.37 -18.23
N GLY A 188 -9.54 -21.32 -18.82
CA GLY A 188 -9.30 -21.70 -20.22
C GLY A 188 -9.76 -20.67 -21.26
N GLU A 189 -10.41 -19.58 -20.86
CA GLU A 189 -10.91 -18.54 -21.77
C GLU A 189 -9.83 -17.50 -22.11
N THR A 190 -10.04 -16.81 -23.23
CA THR A 190 -9.24 -15.66 -23.65
C THR A 190 -10.14 -14.44 -23.78
N ILE A 191 -9.73 -13.32 -23.20
CA ILE A 191 -10.38 -12.01 -23.38
C ILE A 191 -9.43 -11.00 -24.03
N LEU A 192 -10.03 -9.97 -24.61
CA LEU A 192 -9.32 -8.82 -25.14
C LEU A 192 -9.65 -7.59 -24.27
N VAL A 193 -8.63 -6.93 -23.77
CA VAL A 193 -8.74 -5.73 -22.95
C VAL A 193 -8.12 -4.56 -23.71
N ASN A 194 -8.97 -3.65 -24.17
CA ASN A 194 -8.53 -2.41 -24.80
C ASN A 194 -8.09 -1.40 -23.74
N TYR A 195 -7.07 -0.62 -24.07
CA TYR A 195 -6.55 0.42 -23.20
C TYR A 195 -5.89 1.53 -24.04
N SER A 196 -5.65 2.66 -23.38
CA SER A 196 -4.87 3.77 -23.91
C SER A 196 -3.61 4.01 -23.09
N ALA A 197 -2.57 4.50 -23.75
CA ALA A 197 -1.30 4.96 -23.20
C ALA A 197 -1.00 6.35 -23.80
N LYS A 198 -1.65 7.37 -23.24
CA LYS A 198 -1.58 8.75 -23.75
C LYS A 198 -0.30 9.42 -23.32
N ARG A 199 0.50 9.89 -24.26
CA ARG A 199 1.74 10.60 -23.98
C ARG A 199 1.43 12.03 -23.56
N ILE A 200 2.12 12.49 -22.52
CA ILE A 200 2.01 13.85 -22.01
C ILE A 200 3.41 14.42 -21.79
N ASN A 201 3.50 15.73 -21.55
CA ASN A 201 4.78 16.39 -21.25
C ASN A 201 5.88 16.14 -22.32
N GLY A 202 5.47 16.03 -23.59
CA GLY A 202 6.39 15.90 -24.72
C GLY A 202 7.13 14.56 -24.82
N PHE A 203 6.69 13.53 -24.09
CA PHE A 203 7.28 12.21 -24.21
C PHE A 203 7.10 11.63 -25.62
N ILE A 204 8.17 11.12 -26.22
CA ILE A 204 8.18 10.51 -27.56
C ILE A 204 8.82 9.12 -27.57
N GLY A 205 9.16 8.60 -26.39
CA GLY A 205 9.82 7.31 -26.24
C GLY A 205 8.91 6.12 -26.52
N LYS A 206 9.52 4.93 -26.55
CA LYS A 206 8.81 3.66 -26.63
C LYS A 206 8.07 3.42 -25.31
N ILE A 207 6.88 2.82 -25.38
CA ILE A 207 6.12 2.40 -24.19
C ILE A 207 5.88 0.90 -24.34
N HIS A 208 6.37 0.10 -23.40
CA HIS A 208 5.97 -1.29 -23.27
C HIS A 208 4.88 -1.40 -22.21
N THR A 209 3.85 -2.19 -22.47
CA THR A 209 2.75 -2.41 -21.53
C THR A 209 2.47 -3.89 -21.36
N GLU A 210 2.18 -4.31 -20.14
CA GLU A 210 1.83 -5.68 -19.82
C GLU A 210 0.90 -5.76 -18.60
N LEU A 211 0.58 -6.97 -18.18
CA LEU A 211 -0.23 -7.23 -17.00
C LEU A 211 0.69 -7.65 -15.86
N GLU A 212 0.56 -6.99 -14.71
CA GLU A 212 1.32 -7.29 -13.51
C GLU A 212 0.42 -7.35 -12.27
N ALA A 213 0.94 -7.94 -11.19
CA ALA A 213 0.38 -7.90 -9.85
C ALA A 213 1.42 -7.33 -8.86
N ALA A 214 1.01 -7.03 -7.62
CA ALA A 214 1.95 -6.53 -6.61
C ALA A 214 3.02 -7.56 -6.22
N GLU A 215 2.66 -8.85 -6.22
CA GLU A 215 3.55 -9.96 -5.92
C GLU A 215 3.84 -10.80 -7.17
N THR A 216 2.90 -11.66 -7.54
CA THR A 216 2.99 -12.55 -8.70
C THR A 216 1.65 -12.61 -9.40
N LEU A 217 1.68 -12.67 -10.73
CA LEU A 217 0.50 -12.92 -11.55
C LEU A 217 0.29 -14.44 -11.64
N GLU A 218 -0.68 -14.97 -10.89
CA GLU A 218 -0.98 -16.41 -10.85
C GLU A 218 -2.15 -16.77 -11.79
N GLY A 219 -2.04 -17.89 -12.50
CA GLY A 219 -3.12 -18.43 -13.33
C GLY A 219 -3.45 -17.65 -14.62
N LEU A 220 -2.83 -16.48 -14.85
CA LEU A 220 -3.07 -15.65 -16.03
C LEU A 220 -1.82 -15.56 -16.90
N ARG A 221 -2.02 -15.65 -18.21
CA ARG A 221 -0.99 -15.39 -19.23
C ARG A 221 -1.40 -14.18 -20.04
N VAL A 222 -0.45 -13.28 -20.26
CA VAL A 222 -0.64 -12.12 -21.13
C VAL A 222 0.56 -11.98 -22.04
N ARG A 223 0.33 -11.40 -23.23
CA ARG A 223 1.41 -10.91 -24.07
C ARG A 223 1.48 -9.39 -23.95
N GLY A 224 2.63 -8.89 -23.50
CA GLY A 224 2.91 -7.47 -23.49
C GLY A 224 2.92 -6.86 -24.90
N VAL A 225 2.58 -5.59 -24.99
CA VAL A 225 2.49 -4.81 -26.24
C VAL A 225 3.49 -3.66 -26.15
N THR A 226 4.22 -3.41 -27.24
CA THR A 226 5.17 -2.29 -27.33
C THR A 226 4.71 -1.30 -28.38
N PHE A 227 4.56 -0.06 -27.96
CA PHE A 227 4.29 1.08 -28.83
C PHE A 227 5.59 1.72 -29.30
N VAL A 228 5.72 1.83 -30.62
CA VAL A 228 6.74 2.65 -31.29
C VAL A 228 6.04 3.78 -32.05
N GLY A 229 6.62 4.97 -32.03
CA GLY A 229 6.00 6.14 -32.68
C GLY A 229 4.81 6.71 -31.90
N GLN A 230 3.80 7.21 -32.62
CA GLN A 230 2.67 7.98 -32.04
C GLN A 230 1.44 7.15 -31.67
N THR A 231 1.51 5.81 -31.67
CA THR A 231 0.38 4.97 -31.27
C THR A 231 0.13 5.08 -29.77
N GLU A 232 -1.12 5.35 -29.37
CA GLU A 232 -1.54 5.56 -27.97
C GLU A 232 -2.66 4.61 -27.52
N GLU A 233 -3.03 3.62 -28.33
CA GLU A 233 -4.08 2.64 -28.02
C GLU A 233 -3.57 1.24 -28.31
N GLY A 234 -3.92 0.29 -27.45
CA GLY A 234 -3.62 -1.12 -27.67
C GLY A 234 -4.61 -2.06 -27.02
N THR A 235 -4.38 -3.34 -27.27
CA THR A 235 -5.22 -4.42 -26.77
C THR A 235 -4.34 -5.49 -26.14
N LEU A 236 -4.59 -5.81 -24.87
CA LEU A 236 -4.00 -6.97 -24.21
C LEU A 236 -4.87 -8.21 -24.48
N GLN A 237 -4.23 -9.30 -24.87
CA GLN A 237 -4.86 -10.61 -24.90
C GLN A 237 -4.53 -11.34 -23.59
N ILE A 238 -5.53 -11.51 -22.73
CA ILE A 238 -5.40 -12.17 -21.42
C ILE A 238 -6.00 -13.56 -21.53
N ILE A 239 -5.26 -14.57 -21.10
CA ILE A 239 -5.67 -15.98 -21.10
C ILE A 239 -5.68 -16.47 -19.66
N ALA A 240 -6.80 -17.01 -19.19
CA ALA A 240 -6.85 -17.74 -17.93
C ALA A 240 -6.48 -19.19 -18.16
N ASN A 241 -5.58 -19.74 -17.34
CA ASN A 241 -5.28 -21.16 -17.35
C ASN A 241 -6.48 -21.97 -16.85
N ASP A 242 -6.51 -23.27 -17.15
CA ASP A 242 -7.58 -24.17 -16.69
C ASP A 242 -7.59 -24.31 -15.16
N ASP A 243 -6.45 -24.09 -14.51
CA ASP A 243 -6.23 -24.17 -13.06
C ASP A 243 -6.13 -22.78 -12.39
N ALA A 244 -6.57 -21.71 -13.07
CA ALA A 244 -6.43 -20.37 -12.53
C ALA A 244 -7.23 -20.19 -11.22
N PRO A 245 -6.67 -19.50 -10.20
CA PRO A 245 -7.36 -19.32 -8.93
C PRO A 245 -8.68 -18.56 -9.10
N LEU A 246 -9.79 -19.18 -8.72
CA LEU A 246 -11.11 -18.58 -8.85
C LEU A 246 -11.30 -17.33 -7.97
N GLY A 247 -12.18 -16.44 -8.42
CA GLY A 247 -12.59 -15.24 -7.71
C GLY A 247 -11.86 -13.98 -8.16
N LYS A 248 -12.08 -12.89 -7.40
CA LYS A 248 -11.50 -11.58 -7.71
C LYS A 248 -10.00 -11.60 -7.50
N GLN A 249 -9.25 -11.25 -8.53
CA GLN A 249 -7.80 -11.20 -8.45
C GLN A 249 -7.33 -9.91 -7.76
N PRO A 250 -6.42 -9.99 -6.78
CA PRO A 250 -5.99 -8.83 -6.01
C PRO A 250 -4.99 -7.97 -6.78
N ALA A 251 -5.28 -6.66 -6.90
CA ALA A 251 -4.34 -5.63 -7.36
C ALA A 251 -3.61 -5.93 -8.70
N ILE A 252 -4.28 -6.64 -9.61
CA ILE A 252 -3.84 -6.76 -11.00
C ILE A 252 -3.91 -5.39 -11.66
N ARG A 253 -2.94 -5.09 -12.51
CA ARG A 253 -2.85 -3.80 -13.21
C ARG A 253 -2.29 -3.97 -14.62
N LEU A 254 -2.71 -3.06 -15.49
CA LEU A 254 -1.93 -2.71 -16.66
C LEU A 254 -0.70 -1.95 -16.17
N PHE A 255 0.49 -2.48 -16.40
CA PHE A 255 1.76 -1.83 -16.08
C PHE A 255 2.43 -1.37 -17.36
N ALA A 256 2.99 -0.17 -17.35
CA ALA A 256 3.59 0.46 -18.52
C ALA A 256 4.97 1.03 -18.19
N VAL A 257 5.94 0.69 -19.03
CA VAL A 257 7.35 1.09 -18.94
C VAL A 257 7.69 1.96 -20.13
N GLY A 258 8.04 3.21 -19.87
CA GLY A 258 8.54 4.16 -20.85
C GLY A 258 10.06 4.16 -20.93
N VAL A 259 10.58 4.02 -22.14
CA VAL A 259 12.00 3.90 -22.43
C VAL A 259 12.52 5.15 -23.13
N VAL A 260 13.64 5.68 -22.64
CA VAL A 260 14.40 6.77 -23.27
C VAL A 260 15.84 6.31 -23.46
N GLU A 261 16.37 6.42 -24.68
CA GLU A 261 17.76 6.02 -24.99
C GLU A 261 18.10 4.61 -24.48
N GLU A 262 17.15 3.66 -24.66
CA GLU A 262 17.22 2.26 -24.20
C GLU A 262 17.24 2.05 -22.68
N GLN A 263 16.95 3.09 -21.88
CA GLN A 263 16.77 3.00 -20.44
C GLN A 263 15.28 3.03 -20.04
N SER A 264 14.85 2.05 -19.25
CA SER A 264 13.51 1.97 -18.65
C SER A 264 13.41 2.88 -17.42
N ILE A 265 12.86 4.09 -17.61
CA ILE A 265 12.87 5.16 -16.61
C ILE A 265 11.47 5.51 -16.11
N TYR A 266 10.51 5.55 -17.02
CA TYR A 266 9.17 6.08 -16.74
C TYR A 266 8.18 4.96 -16.53
N HIS A 267 7.25 5.16 -15.61
CA HIS A 267 6.28 4.14 -15.23
C HIS A 267 4.88 4.75 -15.18
N GLY A 268 3.91 3.97 -15.61
CA GLY A 268 2.49 4.26 -15.49
C GLY A 268 1.73 2.96 -15.24
N SER A 269 0.61 3.03 -14.54
CA SER A 269 -0.20 1.84 -14.34
C SER A 269 -1.61 2.18 -13.89
N CYS A 270 -2.56 1.34 -14.26
CA CYS A 270 -3.94 1.44 -13.80
C CYS A 270 -4.47 0.05 -13.42
N PHE A 271 -5.31 0.00 -12.39
CA PHE A 271 -5.89 -1.27 -11.96
C PHE A 271 -6.77 -1.86 -13.05
N LEU A 272 -6.72 -3.19 -13.13
CA LEU A 272 -7.65 -3.99 -13.91
C LEU A 272 -8.45 -4.85 -12.93
N ASP A 273 -9.73 -4.52 -12.76
CA ASP A 273 -10.66 -5.35 -11.99
C ASP A 273 -11.02 -6.58 -12.83
N LEU A 274 -10.47 -7.74 -12.47
CA LEU A 274 -10.71 -9.01 -13.14
C LEU A 274 -11.09 -10.10 -12.12
N GLU A 275 -12.17 -10.80 -12.39
CA GLU A 275 -12.66 -11.96 -11.66
C GLU A 275 -12.54 -13.21 -12.53
N ILE A 276 -11.94 -14.26 -11.99
CA ILE A 276 -11.84 -15.56 -12.66
C ILE A 276 -13.02 -16.42 -12.21
N THR A 277 -13.76 -16.97 -13.17
CA THR A 277 -14.93 -17.82 -12.95
C THR A 277 -14.71 -19.22 -13.52
N GLU A 278 -15.57 -20.17 -13.13
CA GLU A 278 -15.59 -21.53 -13.71
C GLU A 278 -15.87 -21.54 -15.21
#